data_AF-A0A524LPH8-F1
#
_entry.id   AF-A0A524LPH8-F1
#
_cell.length_a   1.000
_cell.length_b   1.000
_cell.length_c   1.000
_cell.angle_alpha   90.00
_cell.angle_beta   90.00
_cell.angle_gamma   90.00
#
_symmetry.space_group_name_H-M   'P 1'
#
loop_
_entity.id
_entity.type
_entity.pdbx_description
1 polymer ?
#
loop_
_entity_poly.entity_id
_entity_poly.type
_entity_poly.pdbx_seq_one_letter_code
_entity_poly.pdbx_strand_id
1 'polypeptide(L)'
;IGVVSLAIISSSTHQTSLLSELSDSSPQSLQSTQGVMETNGLKHLIALDKIKSGGPPKDGIPSIDNPKFSEIGDSQFVSDSDIVIGLEINGDSRAYPLFILVWHEIVNDHVGDVPVAVTYCPLCYTNQVFHRVINGTEVEFGTSGKLYNSNLLMYDRWTESYWSQGLGIAVTGELTGMKLTTIPFDVITWGDWKKLHPNTLVLTTDTGHLRSYATDPYGDYYTNPRIIFPVDNDDSRMHPKEIILGFHENEIYKAYKQNDVEIHKIINDNVGDKSLLLVSLFPQNSRAFDRTLGGNVLEFEFLDNKIMDIQTKSEWTYDGVAISGELEGNQLARMSTAPGFWFEWVAFHPQTEVWIQK
;
A
#
# COMPACT_ATOMS: atom_id res chain seq x y z
N ILE A 1 -2.51 40.99 -45.71
CA ILE A 1 -3.66 40.08 -45.57
C ILE A 1 -3.16 38.73 -46.11
N GLY A 2 -2.45 37.93 -45.31
CA GLY A 2 -2.99 36.85 -44.46
C GLY A 2 -3.35 35.66 -45.36
N VAL A 3 -2.75 34.47 -45.27
CA VAL A 3 -2.90 33.51 -44.17
C VAL A 3 -1.70 32.55 -44.13
N VAL A 4 -1.18 32.30 -42.92
CA VAL A 4 -0.24 31.22 -42.58
C VAL A 4 -1.08 30.05 -42.05
N SER A 5 -0.95 28.86 -42.65
CA SER A 5 -1.57 27.64 -42.12
C SER A 5 -0.76 27.11 -40.95
N LEU A 6 -1.29 27.26 -39.73
CA LEU A 6 -0.85 26.50 -38.57
C LEU A 6 -1.51 25.11 -38.64
N ALA A 7 -0.70 24.06 -38.77
CA ALA A 7 -1.12 22.71 -38.47
C ALA A 7 -1.12 22.54 -36.95
N ILE A 8 -2.31 22.37 -36.38
CA ILE A 8 -2.48 21.99 -34.98
C ILE A 8 -2.23 20.48 -34.92
N ILE A 9 -1.07 20.08 -34.40
CA ILE A 9 -0.82 18.70 -34.00
C ILE A 9 -1.46 18.56 -32.62
N SER A 10 -2.62 17.91 -32.56
CA SER A 10 -3.22 17.48 -31.29
C SER A 10 -2.44 16.26 -30.80
N SER A 11 -1.53 16.46 -29.84
CA SER A 11 -0.99 15.38 -29.03
C SER A 11 -2.09 14.90 -28.08
N SER A 12 -2.76 13.80 -28.41
CA SER A 12 -3.62 13.09 -27.47
C SER A 12 -2.73 12.40 -26.44
N THR A 13 -2.47 13.08 -25.33
CA THR A 13 -1.90 12.47 -24.14
C THR A 13 -2.92 11.45 -23.61
N HIS A 14 -2.59 10.17 -23.72
CA HIS A 14 -3.28 9.11 -22.97
C HIS A 14 -2.92 9.27 -21.48
N GLN A 15 -3.58 10.24 -20.85
CA GLN A 15 -3.58 10.43 -19.41
C GLN A 15 -4.72 9.52 -18.89
N THR A 16 -4.45 8.23 -18.75
CA THR A 16 -5.36 7.35 -18.02
C THR A 16 -5.34 7.80 -16.57
N SER A 17 -6.34 8.59 -16.17
CA SER A 17 -6.52 8.97 -14.77
C SER A 17 -6.66 7.72 -13.91
N LEU A 18 -6.18 7.76 -12.66
CA LEU A 18 -6.37 6.66 -11.70
C LEU A 18 -7.85 6.22 -11.63
N LEU A 19 -8.79 7.17 -11.81
CA LEU A 19 -10.22 6.91 -11.90
C LEU A 19 -10.61 5.99 -13.06
N SER A 20 -9.97 6.10 -14.24
CA SER A 20 -10.26 5.19 -15.36
C SER A 20 -9.82 3.76 -15.07
N GLU A 21 -8.66 3.55 -14.43
CA GLU A 21 -8.21 2.22 -14.02
C GLU A 21 -9.04 1.67 -12.85
N LEU A 22 -9.42 2.52 -11.89
CA LEU A 22 -10.27 2.15 -10.77
C LEU A 22 -11.71 1.82 -11.20
N SER A 23 -12.24 2.54 -12.20
CA SER A 23 -13.59 2.34 -12.73
C SER A 23 -13.75 1.02 -13.50
N ASP A 24 -12.67 0.51 -14.09
CA ASP A 24 -12.63 -0.83 -14.71
C ASP A 24 -12.29 -1.94 -13.69
N SER A 25 -11.69 -1.59 -12.54
CA SER A 25 -11.36 -2.54 -11.47
C SER A 25 -12.53 -2.77 -10.51
N SER A 26 -13.56 -3.48 -10.96
CA SER A 26 -14.52 -4.07 -10.01
C SER A 26 -13.80 -5.14 -9.18
N PRO A 27 -14.03 -5.23 -7.85
CA PRO A 27 -13.45 -6.29 -7.03
C PRO A 27 -13.81 -7.65 -7.62
N GLN A 28 -12.80 -8.36 -8.11
CA GLN A 28 -12.99 -9.64 -8.77
C GLN A 28 -13.13 -10.74 -7.72
N SER A 29 -14.09 -11.64 -7.94
CA SER A 29 -14.11 -12.91 -7.21
C SER A 29 -12.89 -13.72 -7.64
N LEU A 30 -11.91 -13.90 -6.76
CA LEU A 30 -10.87 -14.89 -7.01
C LEU A 30 -11.50 -16.27 -6.91
N GLN A 31 -11.31 -17.12 -7.92
CA GLN A 31 -11.37 -18.57 -7.70
C GLN A 31 -10.14 -18.92 -6.86
N SER A 32 -10.24 -18.76 -5.54
CA SER A 32 -9.19 -19.18 -4.62
C SER A 32 -8.91 -20.67 -4.85
N THR A 33 -7.64 -21.03 -4.94
CA THR A 33 -7.18 -22.43 -5.00
C THR A 33 -7.61 -23.23 -3.75
N GLN A 34 -7.96 -22.53 -2.67
CA GLN A 34 -8.68 -23.07 -1.52
C GLN A 34 -10.19 -22.85 -1.70
N GLY A 35 -10.95 -23.94 -1.86
CA GLY A 35 -12.40 -23.86 -2.00
C GLY A 35 -13.06 -23.22 -0.76
N VAL A 36 -14.04 -22.34 -0.99
CA VAL A 36 -14.87 -21.75 0.08
C VAL A 36 -15.48 -22.86 0.92
N MET A 37 -15.20 -22.84 2.22
CA MET A 37 -15.77 -23.74 3.21
C MET A 37 -17.04 -23.12 3.79
N GLU A 38 -17.92 -23.96 4.34
CA GLU A 38 -19.12 -23.51 5.04
C GLU A 38 -19.29 -24.30 6.33
N THR A 39 -19.45 -23.57 7.45
CA THR A 39 -19.71 -24.17 8.77
C THR A 39 -20.94 -23.49 9.37
N ASN A 40 -22.02 -24.23 9.60
CA ASN A 40 -23.28 -23.70 10.15
C ASN A 40 -23.84 -22.49 9.37
N GLY A 41 -23.73 -22.49 8.04
CA GLY A 41 -24.20 -21.39 7.20
C GLY A 41 -23.22 -20.21 7.06
N LEU A 42 -22.11 -20.20 7.80
CA LEU A 42 -21.06 -19.19 7.64
C LEU A 42 -20.05 -19.65 6.59
N LYS A 43 -19.90 -18.88 5.52
CA LYS A 43 -18.83 -19.06 4.52
C LYS A 43 -17.49 -18.58 5.09
N HIS A 44 -16.41 -19.31 4.79
CA HIS A 44 -15.05 -18.94 5.17
C HIS A 44 -13.99 -19.54 4.24
N LEU A 45 -12.87 -18.81 4.07
CA LEU A 45 -11.66 -19.28 3.38
C LEU A 45 -10.58 -19.78 4.36
N ILE A 46 -10.66 -19.36 5.62
CA ILE A 46 -9.70 -19.73 6.67
C ILE A 46 -10.42 -20.51 7.75
N ALA A 47 -9.76 -21.53 8.30
CA ALA A 47 -10.34 -22.30 9.39
C ALA A 47 -10.69 -21.39 10.58
N LEU A 48 -11.94 -21.44 11.05
CA LEU A 48 -12.48 -20.50 12.04
C LEU A 48 -11.72 -20.52 13.37
N ASP A 49 -11.12 -21.65 13.73
CA ASP A 49 -10.29 -21.80 14.93
C ASP A 49 -8.93 -21.10 14.84
N LYS A 50 -8.47 -20.76 13.62
CA LYS A 50 -7.27 -19.93 13.39
C LYS A 50 -7.53 -18.44 13.60
N ILE A 51 -8.78 -18.00 13.61
CA ILE A 51 -9.14 -16.62 13.93
C ILE A 51 -8.97 -16.40 15.44
N LYS A 52 -8.03 -15.54 15.83
CA LYS A 52 -7.71 -15.26 17.23
C LYS A 52 -8.30 -13.93 17.67
N SER A 53 -8.59 -13.81 18.97
CA SER A 53 -8.94 -12.52 19.57
C SER A 53 -7.67 -11.70 19.79
N GLY A 54 -7.64 -10.46 19.32
CA GLY A 54 -6.56 -9.51 19.60
C GLY A 54 -6.59 -8.97 21.04
N GLY A 55 -7.70 -9.18 21.75
CA GLY A 55 -7.94 -8.65 23.10
C GLY A 55 -9.06 -7.62 23.13
N PRO A 56 -8.97 -6.52 22.34
CA PRO A 56 -10.07 -5.58 22.17
C PRO A 56 -11.32 -6.26 21.57
N PRO A 57 -12.54 -5.82 21.95
CA PRO A 57 -13.75 -6.21 21.25
C PRO A 57 -13.81 -5.59 19.84
N LYS A 58 -14.83 -5.95 19.05
CA LYS A 58 -15.19 -5.24 17.82
C LYS A 58 -15.31 -3.74 18.11
N ASP A 59 -14.68 -2.92 17.26
CA ASP A 59 -14.52 -1.47 17.42
C ASP A 59 -13.85 -1.02 18.73
N GLY A 60 -13.16 -1.91 19.44
CA GLY A 60 -12.37 -1.56 20.63
C GLY A 60 -11.16 -0.68 20.30
N ILE A 61 -10.70 -0.73 19.05
CA ILE A 61 -9.78 0.21 18.41
C ILE A 61 -10.59 0.96 17.36
N PRO A 62 -11.18 2.12 17.67
CA PRO A 62 -12.16 2.75 16.80
C PRO A 62 -11.50 3.25 15.51
N SER A 63 -12.09 2.96 14.35
CA SER A 63 -11.69 3.57 13.08
C SER A 63 -11.94 5.07 13.08
N ILE A 64 -11.24 5.81 12.22
CA ILE A 64 -11.53 7.22 11.95
C ILE A 64 -12.38 7.29 10.69
N ASP A 65 -13.65 7.68 10.84
CA ASP A 65 -14.60 7.72 9.73
C ASP A 65 -14.90 9.15 9.23
N ASN A 66 -14.43 10.15 9.98
CA ASN A 66 -14.54 11.57 9.62
C ASN A 66 -13.19 12.25 9.87
N PRO A 67 -12.15 11.93 9.08
CA PRO A 67 -10.81 12.43 9.31
C PRO A 67 -10.75 13.96 9.16
N LYS A 68 -10.01 14.59 10.06
CA LYS A 68 -9.73 16.03 10.03
C LYS A 68 -8.27 16.26 9.71
N PHE A 69 -8.01 17.17 8.79
CA PHE A 69 -6.67 17.44 8.30
C PHE A 69 -6.22 18.87 8.61
N SER A 70 -4.90 19.04 8.73
CA SER A 70 -4.21 20.31 8.84
C SER A 70 -3.24 20.50 7.68
N GLU A 71 -3.03 21.76 7.27
CA GLU A 71 -1.95 22.13 6.37
C GLU A 71 -0.58 21.98 7.07
N ILE A 72 0.51 21.92 6.29
CA ILE A 72 1.89 21.85 6.81
C ILE A 72 2.19 22.99 7.81
N GLY A 73 1.63 24.17 7.57
CA GLY A 73 1.82 25.35 8.43
C GLY A 73 1.29 25.18 9.85
N ASP A 74 0.36 24.24 10.07
CA ASP A 74 -0.30 23.96 11.35
C ASP A 74 -0.01 22.53 11.87
N SER A 75 1.01 21.87 11.31
CA SER A 75 1.34 20.47 11.61
C SER A 75 2.46 20.29 12.64
N GLN A 76 2.64 21.21 13.61
CA GLN A 76 3.77 21.15 14.56
C GLN A 76 3.72 19.94 15.50
N PHE A 77 2.59 19.24 15.54
CA PHE A 77 2.40 18.01 16.30
C PHE A 77 2.98 16.77 15.61
N VAL A 78 3.42 16.88 14.35
CA VAL A 78 4.10 15.82 13.59
C VAL A 78 5.55 16.22 13.37
N SER A 79 6.49 15.42 13.88
CA SER A 79 7.92 15.59 13.65
C SER A 79 8.29 15.21 12.22
N ASP A 80 9.32 15.84 11.64
CA ASP A 80 9.85 15.46 10.33
C ASP A 80 10.33 14.00 10.28
N SER A 81 10.71 13.44 11.44
CA SER A 81 11.13 12.04 11.58
C SER A 81 9.98 11.05 11.68
N ASP A 82 8.74 11.51 11.89
CA ASP A 82 7.60 10.62 12.06
C ASP A 82 7.29 9.93 10.73
N ILE A 83 7.00 8.62 10.80
CA ILE A 83 6.59 7.85 9.63
C ILE A 83 5.11 8.09 9.34
N VAL A 84 4.80 8.34 8.08
CA VAL A 84 3.45 8.53 7.56
C VAL A 84 3.17 7.53 6.44
N ILE A 85 1.91 7.14 6.29
CA ILE A 85 1.40 6.67 5.00
C ILE A 85 1.09 7.93 4.18
N GLY A 86 1.80 8.13 3.08
CA GLY A 86 1.56 9.19 2.11
C GLY A 86 0.74 8.68 0.93
N LEU A 87 -0.31 9.41 0.56
CA LEU A 87 -1.22 9.06 -0.53
C LEU A 87 -1.49 10.29 -1.38
N GLU A 88 -1.38 10.18 -2.70
CA GLU A 88 -1.83 11.21 -3.63
C GLU A 88 -2.78 10.60 -4.67
N ILE A 89 -3.96 11.20 -4.81
CA ILE A 89 -4.93 10.83 -5.82
C ILE A 89 -5.48 12.11 -6.44
N ASN A 90 -5.44 12.22 -7.77
CA ASN A 90 -5.97 13.37 -8.51
C ASN A 90 -5.46 14.74 -8.01
N GLY A 91 -4.21 14.80 -7.54
CA GLY A 91 -3.58 16.00 -6.98
C GLY A 91 -3.97 16.34 -5.53
N ASP A 92 -4.83 15.55 -4.89
CA ASP A 92 -5.09 15.62 -3.45
C ASP A 92 -4.09 14.71 -2.72
N SER A 93 -3.05 15.33 -2.12
CA SER A 93 -1.99 14.63 -1.40
C SER A 93 -2.25 14.67 0.11
N ARG A 94 -2.31 13.51 0.76
CA ARG A 94 -2.57 13.37 2.21
C ARG A 94 -1.52 12.49 2.90
N ALA A 95 -1.29 12.78 4.17
CA ALA A 95 -0.42 12.01 5.06
C ALA A 95 -1.17 11.52 6.30
N TYR A 96 -0.97 10.25 6.66
CA TYR A 96 -1.57 9.59 7.81
C TYR A 96 -0.45 9.10 8.75
N PRO A 97 -0.16 9.82 9.85
CA PRO A 97 0.93 9.45 10.75
C PRO A 97 0.71 8.10 11.44
N LEU A 98 1.72 7.24 11.44
CA LEU A 98 1.63 5.91 12.06
C LEU A 98 1.36 5.99 13.56
N PHE A 99 1.83 7.04 14.24
CA PHE A 99 1.56 7.24 15.67
C PHE A 99 0.09 7.56 15.97
N ILE A 100 -0.70 7.99 14.98
CA ILE A 100 -2.16 8.08 15.09
C ILE A 100 -2.76 6.72 14.72
N LEU A 101 -2.33 6.14 13.60
CA LEU A 101 -2.87 4.89 13.10
C LEU A 101 -2.66 3.71 14.05
N VAL A 102 -1.62 3.69 14.89
CA VAL A 102 -1.44 2.64 15.92
C VAL A 102 -2.60 2.58 16.93
N TRP A 103 -3.38 3.66 17.06
CA TRP A 103 -4.53 3.75 17.97
C TRP A 103 -5.90 3.58 17.29
N HIS A 104 -5.92 3.50 15.95
CA HIS A 104 -7.13 3.54 15.14
C HIS A 104 -7.19 2.45 14.06
N GLU A 105 -6.03 2.00 13.59
CA GLU A 105 -5.75 0.98 12.57
C GLU A 105 -6.38 1.24 11.19
N ILE A 106 -7.48 1.97 11.09
CA ILE A 106 -8.25 2.22 9.87
C ILE A 106 -8.71 3.68 9.84
N VAL A 107 -8.53 4.32 8.70
CA VAL A 107 -9.16 5.61 8.35
C VAL A 107 -10.00 5.39 7.10
N ASN A 108 -11.31 5.60 7.19
CA ASN A 108 -12.19 5.68 6.04
C ASN A 108 -12.19 7.13 5.56
N ASP A 109 -11.73 7.36 4.33
CA ASP A 109 -11.53 8.70 3.78
C ASP A 109 -11.97 8.80 2.33
N HIS A 110 -12.04 10.02 1.79
CA HIS A 110 -12.18 10.32 0.37
C HIS A 110 -11.02 11.22 -0.05
N VAL A 111 -10.11 10.71 -0.89
CA VAL A 111 -8.93 11.44 -1.37
C VAL A 111 -9.04 11.64 -2.87
N GLY A 112 -9.05 12.89 -3.32
CA GLY A 112 -9.26 13.22 -4.74
C GLY A 112 -10.56 12.61 -5.29
N ASP A 113 -11.63 12.66 -4.50
CA ASP A 113 -12.94 12.04 -4.74
C ASP A 113 -12.96 10.49 -4.80
N VAL A 114 -11.85 9.82 -4.49
CA VAL A 114 -11.80 8.36 -4.41
C VAL A 114 -12.03 7.90 -2.97
N PRO A 115 -13.05 7.06 -2.70
CA PRO A 115 -13.26 6.48 -1.38
C PRO A 115 -12.16 5.47 -1.06
N VAL A 116 -11.38 5.73 -0.02
CA VAL A 116 -10.26 4.89 0.40
C VAL A 116 -10.38 4.41 1.84
N ALA A 117 -9.83 3.23 2.12
CA ALA A 117 -9.54 2.77 3.47
C ALA A 117 -8.01 2.71 3.64
N VAL A 118 -7.47 3.59 4.48
CA VAL A 118 -6.04 3.61 4.84
C VAL A 118 -5.86 2.79 6.10
N THR A 119 -5.01 1.77 6.06
CA THR A 119 -4.93 0.76 7.12
C THR A 119 -3.51 0.50 7.58
N TYR A 120 -3.35 0.29 8.88
CA TYR A 120 -2.08 -0.04 9.52
C TYR A 120 -2.28 -1.08 10.62
N CYS A 121 -1.53 -2.18 10.54
CA CYS A 121 -1.45 -3.18 11.59
C CYS A 121 -0.09 -3.08 12.30
N PRO A 122 -0.02 -2.56 13.54
CA PRO A 122 1.25 -2.37 14.25
C PRO A 122 1.93 -3.69 14.61
N LEU A 123 1.18 -4.78 14.76
CA LEU A 123 1.74 -6.11 15.05
C LEU A 123 2.61 -6.65 13.91
N CYS A 124 2.30 -6.27 12.68
CA CYS A 124 2.90 -6.80 11.46
C CYS A 124 3.62 -5.72 10.63
N TYR A 125 3.56 -4.46 11.05
CA TYR A 125 3.98 -3.30 10.26
C TYR A 125 3.33 -3.26 8.86
N THR A 126 2.17 -3.92 8.72
CA THR A 126 1.46 -4.03 7.45
C THR A 126 0.73 -2.72 7.20
N ASN A 127 1.10 -2.03 6.12
CA ASN A 127 0.42 -0.84 5.64
C ASN A 127 -0.31 -1.21 4.35
N GLN A 128 -1.57 -0.82 4.20
CA GLN A 128 -2.33 -1.02 2.97
C GLN A 128 -3.34 0.10 2.77
N VAL A 129 -3.53 0.51 1.52
CA VAL A 129 -4.61 1.41 1.11
C VAL A 129 -5.50 0.69 0.12
N PHE A 130 -6.80 0.66 0.39
CA PHE A 130 -7.79 0.01 -0.46
C PHE A 130 -8.77 1.02 -1.05
N HIS A 131 -9.17 0.82 -2.29
CA HIS A 131 -10.38 1.42 -2.83
C HIS A 131 -11.59 0.72 -2.19
N ARG A 132 -12.40 1.44 -1.41
CA ARG A 132 -13.47 0.85 -0.57
C ARG A 132 -14.84 0.82 -1.26
N VAL A 133 -14.87 0.52 -2.56
CA VAL A 133 -16.11 0.30 -3.33
C VAL A 133 -16.27 -1.20 -3.61
N ILE A 134 -17.38 -1.76 -3.15
CA ILE A 134 -17.73 -3.17 -3.34
C ILE A 134 -19.04 -3.24 -4.12
N ASN A 135 -19.02 -3.88 -5.29
CA ASN A 135 -20.19 -3.99 -6.16
C ASN A 135 -20.89 -2.64 -6.42
N GLY A 136 -20.10 -1.58 -6.64
CA GLY A 136 -20.58 -0.22 -6.86
C GLY A 136 -21.10 0.52 -5.61
N THR A 137 -20.97 -0.07 -4.43
CA THR A 137 -21.36 0.55 -3.15
C THR A 137 -20.12 0.97 -2.38
N GLU A 138 -20.05 2.22 -1.93
CA GLU A 138 -19.04 2.63 -0.95
C GLU A 138 -19.28 1.94 0.39
N VAL A 139 -18.23 1.38 0.95
CA VAL A 139 -18.27 0.60 2.18
C VAL A 139 -17.29 1.19 3.19
N GLU A 140 -17.70 1.26 4.45
CA GLU A 140 -16.81 1.61 5.56
C GLU A 140 -16.29 0.34 6.24
N PHE A 141 -15.02 0.39 6.64
CA PHE A 141 -14.37 -0.68 7.38
C PHE A 141 -14.17 -0.30 8.85
N GLY A 142 -14.35 -1.27 9.74
CA GLY A 142 -14.02 -1.15 11.16
C GLY A 142 -13.06 -2.25 11.62
N THR A 143 -12.58 -2.14 12.85
CA THR A 143 -11.69 -3.15 13.46
C THR A 143 -12.54 -4.26 14.09
N SER A 144 -12.28 -5.52 13.72
CA SER A 144 -13.09 -6.64 14.26
C SER A 144 -12.65 -7.07 15.67
N GLY A 145 -11.48 -6.63 16.13
CA GLY A 145 -10.78 -7.17 17.30
C GLY A 145 -10.25 -8.60 17.07
N LYS A 146 -10.23 -9.08 15.82
CA LYS A 146 -9.74 -10.40 15.42
C LYS A 146 -8.48 -10.32 14.60
N LEU A 147 -7.70 -11.39 14.67
CA LEU A 147 -6.43 -11.55 13.98
C LEU A 147 -6.39 -12.91 13.26
N TYR A 148 -5.71 -12.93 12.11
CA TYR A 148 -5.29 -14.15 11.43
C TYR A 148 -3.83 -13.98 10.98
N ASN A 149 -2.96 -14.96 11.25
CA ASN A 149 -1.51 -14.82 11.06
C ASN A 149 -0.91 -13.56 11.72
N SER A 150 -1.37 -13.23 12.93
CA SER A 150 -1.09 -11.98 13.66
C SER A 150 -1.56 -10.69 12.98
N ASN A 151 -2.01 -10.74 11.74
CA ASN A 151 -2.48 -9.59 10.98
C ASN A 151 -3.96 -9.28 11.27
N LEU A 152 -4.32 -8.00 11.15
CA LEU A 152 -5.66 -7.48 11.39
C LEU A 152 -6.70 -8.15 10.47
N LEU A 153 -7.80 -8.62 11.06
CA LEU A 153 -9.04 -8.81 10.33
C LEU A 153 -9.89 -7.55 10.49
N MET A 154 -10.11 -6.85 9.40
CA MET A 154 -11.11 -5.78 9.33
C MET A 154 -12.50 -6.40 9.21
N TYR A 155 -13.56 -5.62 9.43
CA TYR A 155 -14.89 -5.99 9.01
C TYR A 155 -15.52 -4.87 8.19
N ASP A 156 -16.34 -5.21 7.20
CA ASP A 156 -17.16 -4.21 6.52
C ASP A 156 -18.48 -3.96 7.27
N ARG A 157 -18.89 -2.70 7.36
CA ARG A 157 -20.15 -2.33 8.02
C ARG A 157 -21.40 -2.66 7.21
N TRP A 158 -21.25 -3.12 5.97
CA TRP A 158 -22.37 -3.42 5.09
C TRP A 158 -22.95 -4.82 5.33
N THR A 159 -22.08 -5.83 5.35
CA THR A 159 -22.41 -7.27 5.44
C THR A 159 -21.81 -7.95 6.68
N GLU A 160 -20.96 -7.24 7.43
CA GLU A 160 -20.19 -7.77 8.55
C GLU A 160 -19.23 -8.90 8.17
N SER A 161 -18.83 -9.00 6.90
CA SER A 161 -17.79 -9.94 6.46
C SER A 161 -16.44 -9.52 7.03
N TYR A 162 -15.56 -10.49 7.32
CA TYR A 162 -14.20 -10.21 7.78
C TYR A 162 -13.23 -10.23 6.62
N TRP A 163 -12.32 -9.27 6.61
CA TRP A 163 -11.35 -9.04 5.54
C TRP A 163 -9.94 -9.13 6.11
N SER A 164 -9.10 -9.99 5.52
CA SER A 164 -7.67 -10.01 5.83
C SER A 164 -7.05 -8.72 5.31
N GLN A 165 -6.46 -7.92 6.21
CA GLN A 165 -5.80 -6.67 5.84
C GLN A 165 -4.59 -6.92 4.94
N GLY A 166 -3.73 -7.89 5.27
CA GLY A 166 -2.55 -8.22 4.45
C GLY A 166 -2.90 -8.66 3.02
N LEU A 167 -3.96 -9.48 2.87
CA LEU A 167 -4.37 -10.04 1.57
C LEU A 167 -5.34 -9.15 0.79
N GLY A 168 -6.09 -8.28 1.47
CA GLY A 168 -7.22 -7.54 0.91
C GLY A 168 -8.40 -8.45 0.52
N ILE A 169 -8.54 -9.64 1.11
CA ILE A 169 -9.57 -10.63 0.75
C ILE A 169 -10.56 -10.82 1.89
N ALA A 170 -11.86 -10.91 1.57
CA ALA A 170 -12.89 -11.33 2.51
C ALA A 170 -12.72 -12.83 2.83
N VAL A 171 -12.40 -13.13 4.09
CA VAL A 171 -12.10 -14.47 4.58
C VAL A 171 -13.26 -15.14 5.30
N THR A 172 -14.25 -14.39 5.77
CA THR A 172 -15.50 -14.94 6.33
C THR A 172 -16.69 -14.05 6.03
N GLY A 173 -17.90 -14.60 5.98
CA GLY A 173 -19.15 -13.83 5.80
C GLY A 173 -19.67 -13.86 4.37
N GLU A 174 -20.63 -12.99 4.06
CA GLU A 174 -21.33 -12.97 2.78
C GLU A 174 -20.38 -12.75 1.60
N LEU A 175 -19.40 -11.86 1.77
CA LEU A 175 -18.47 -11.43 0.72
C LEU A 175 -17.24 -12.34 0.59
N THR A 176 -17.21 -13.49 1.27
CA THR A 176 -16.08 -14.44 1.27
C THR A 176 -15.58 -14.71 -0.15
N GLY A 177 -14.27 -14.50 -0.38
CA GLY A 177 -13.60 -14.66 -1.67
C GLY A 177 -13.49 -13.41 -2.54
N MET A 178 -14.16 -12.32 -2.17
CA MET A 178 -13.96 -11.02 -2.82
C MET A 178 -12.60 -10.42 -2.44
N LYS A 179 -11.96 -9.74 -3.39
CA LYS A 179 -10.69 -9.04 -3.19
C LYS A 179 -10.85 -7.54 -3.41
N LEU A 180 -10.32 -6.72 -2.50
CA LEU A 180 -10.25 -5.27 -2.62
C LEU A 180 -9.16 -4.85 -3.62
N THR A 181 -9.43 -3.77 -4.35
CA THR A 181 -8.42 -3.12 -5.18
C THR A 181 -7.47 -2.33 -4.28
N THR A 182 -6.17 -2.62 -4.35
CA THR A 182 -5.12 -1.88 -3.65
C THR A 182 -4.76 -0.61 -4.40
N ILE A 183 -4.48 0.47 -3.68
CA ILE A 183 -4.02 1.74 -4.22
C ILE A 183 -2.55 1.93 -3.83
N PRO A 184 -1.64 2.27 -4.76
CA PRO A 184 -0.25 2.56 -4.41
C PRO A 184 -0.13 3.75 -3.44
N PHE A 185 0.76 3.63 -2.47
CA PHE A 185 1.03 4.65 -1.45
C PHE A 185 2.52 4.66 -1.10
N ASP A 186 2.93 5.58 -0.24
CA ASP A 186 4.29 5.64 0.32
C ASP A 186 4.25 5.36 1.83
N VAL A 187 5.15 4.52 2.32
CA VAL A 187 5.61 4.60 3.71
C VAL A 187 6.88 5.44 3.70
N ILE A 188 6.88 6.57 4.38
CA ILE A 188 7.95 7.58 4.28
C ILE A 188 7.97 8.46 5.53
N THR A 189 9.07 9.16 5.78
CA THR A 189 9.10 10.21 6.80
C THR A 189 8.24 11.41 6.39
N TRP A 190 7.61 12.08 7.36
CA TRP A 190 6.86 13.31 7.13
C TRP A 190 7.73 14.40 6.48
N GLY A 191 8.98 14.52 6.92
CA GLY A 191 9.93 15.48 6.38
C GLY A 191 10.21 15.27 4.89
N ASP A 192 10.36 14.02 4.46
CA ASP A 192 10.61 13.68 3.05
C ASP A 192 9.32 13.75 2.21
N TRP A 193 8.19 13.32 2.76
CA TRP A 193 6.89 13.46 2.10
C TRP A 193 6.56 14.91 1.72
N LYS A 194 6.80 15.86 2.64
CA LYS A 194 6.58 17.30 2.36
C LYS A 194 7.45 17.84 1.23
N LYS A 195 8.65 17.28 1.01
CA LYS A 195 9.52 17.69 -0.11
C LYS A 195 8.92 17.27 -1.45
N LEU A 196 8.27 16.10 -1.48
CA LEU A 196 7.58 15.58 -2.65
C LEU A 196 6.22 16.28 -2.87
N HIS A 197 5.49 16.55 -1.79
CA HIS A 197 4.13 17.07 -1.83
C HIS A 197 3.98 18.32 -0.94
N PRO A 198 4.46 19.50 -1.38
CA PRO A 198 4.50 20.72 -0.57
C PRO A 198 3.12 21.31 -0.22
N ASN A 199 2.06 20.86 -0.89
CA ASN A 199 0.68 21.27 -0.61
C ASN A 199 -0.12 20.19 0.14
N THR A 200 0.56 19.14 0.65
CA THR A 200 -0.10 18.02 1.29
C THR A 200 -0.79 18.41 2.60
N LEU A 201 -1.86 17.69 2.91
CA LEU A 201 -2.56 17.76 4.19
C LEU A 201 -2.15 16.58 5.09
N VAL A 202 -2.14 16.78 6.40
CA VAL A 202 -1.80 15.71 7.37
C VAL A 202 -2.92 15.49 8.38
N LEU A 203 -3.22 14.23 8.66
CA LEU A 203 -4.25 13.82 9.61
C LEU A 203 -3.93 14.39 11.00
N THR A 204 -4.93 15.03 11.60
CA THR A 204 -4.80 15.65 12.93
C THR A 204 -5.09 14.65 14.06
N THR A 205 -4.69 15.02 15.27
CA THR A 205 -5.04 14.30 16.50
C THR A 205 -6.48 14.55 16.97
N ASP A 206 -7.23 15.45 16.31
CA ASP A 206 -8.66 15.65 16.51
C ASP A 206 -9.47 14.57 15.77
N THR A 207 -9.36 13.34 16.27
CA THR A 207 -9.99 12.16 15.68
C THR A 207 -11.39 11.89 16.24
N GLY A 208 -11.85 12.71 17.19
CA GLY A 208 -13.07 12.45 17.96
C GLY A 208 -12.88 11.46 19.13
N HIS A 209 -11.65 10.97 19.38
CA HIS A 209 -11.35 10.02 20.45
C HIS A 209 -10.27 10.52 21.41
N LEU A 210 -10.42 10.20 22.69
CA LEU A 210 -9.39 10.48 23.70
C LEU A 210 -8.32 9.37 23.67
N ARG A 211 -7.14 9.72 23.17
CA ARG A 211 -5.96 8.83 23.04
C ARG A 211 -4.67 9.57 23.41
N SER A 212 -3.67 8.82 23.85
CA SER A 212 -2.33 9.35 24.13
C SER A 212 -1.42 9.13 22.91
N TYR A 213 -1.59 9.93 21.86
CA TYR A 213 -0.82 9.79 20.62
C TYR A 213 0.69 10.00 20.79
N ALA A 214 1.13 10.60 21.90
CA ALA A 214 2.54 10.76 22.25
C ALA A 214 3.18 9.47 22.80
N THR A 215 2.45 8.36 22.90
CA THR A 215 2.95 7.10 23.46
C THR A 215 2.60 5.94 22.53
N ASP A 216 3.60 5.16 22.14
CA ASP A 216 3.40 3.93 21.38
C ASP A 216 3.05 2.78 22.35
N PRO A 217 1.91 2.08 22.15
CA PRO A 217 1.49 0.98 23.03
C PRO A 217 2.33 -0.31 22.88
N TYR A 218 3.14 -0.43 21.83
CA TYR A 218 3.95 -1.61 21.51
C TYR A 218 5.45 -1.47 21.84
N GLY A 219 5.95 -0.26 22.07
CA GLY A 219 7.30 -0.03 22.61
C GLY A 219 8.43 -0.71 21.83
N ASP A 220 9.19 -1.59 22.49
CA ASP A 220 10.33 -2.32 21.89
C ASP A 220 9.90 -3.48 20.98
N TYR A 221 8.61 -3.73 20.83
CA TYR A 221 8.10 -4.83 20.01
C TYR A 221 8.67 -4.75 18.59
N TYR A 222 8.68 -3.60 17.92
CA TYR A 222 9.11 -3.51 16.51
C TYR A 222 10.55 -3.96 16.26
N THR A 223 11.42 -3.95 17.27
CA THR A 223 12.84 -4.31 17.15
C THR A 223 13.20 -5.66 17.80
N ASN A 224 12.26 -6.26 18.52
CA ASN A 224 12.40 -7.55 19.21
C ASN A 224 11.87 -8.70 18.32
N PRO A 225 12.53 -9.88 18.25
CA PRO A 225 12.08 -11.00 17.43
C PRO A 225 10.74 -11.66 17.85
N ARG A 226 10.19 -11.33 19.04
CA ARG A 226 8.96 -11.90 19.59
C ARG A 226 7.77 -11.61 18.68
N ILE A 227 6.99 -12.65 18.36
CA ILE A 227 5.67 -12.56 17.74
C ILE A 227 4.61 -12.81 18.82
N ILE A 228 3.64 -11.91 18.98
CA ILE A 228 2.64 -11.99 20.07
C ILE A 228 1.54 -13.01 19.77
N PHE A 229 1.16 -13.15 18.50
CA PHE A 229 0.09 -14.03 18.04
C PHE A 229 0.63 -15.15 17.14
N PRO A 230 -0.10 -16.28 17.00
CA PRO A 230 0.37 -17.39 16.18
C PRO A 230 0.37 -17.03 14.69
N VAL A 231 1.28 -17.67 13.96
CA VAL A 231 1.36 -17.66 12.50
C VAL A 231 1.41 -19.08 11.97
N ASP A 232 0.84 -19.28 10.78
CA ASP A 232 0.73 -20.61 10.16
C ASP A 232 2.04 -21.12 9.57
N ASN A 233 2.91 -20.21 9.10
CA ASN A 233 4.19 -20.53 8.48
C ASN A 233 5.27 -19.61 9.05
N ASP A 234 6.50 -20.10 9.07
CA ASP A 234 7.69 -19.38 9.48
C ASP A 234 8.84 -19.59 8.48
N ASP A 235 9.80 -18.67 8.46
CA ASP A 235 10.96 -18.77 7.59
C ASP A 235 12.15 -18.01 8.20
N SER A 236 13.28 -18.70 8.32
CA SER A 236 14.50 -18.22 8.98
C SER A 236 15.50 -17.53 8.06
N ARG A 237 15.16 -17.28 6.78
CA ARG A 237 16.02 -16.55 5.82
C ARG A 237 16.37 -15.13 6.26
N MET A 238 15.56 -14.49 7.09
CA MET A 238 15.82 -13.16 7.66
C MET A 238 15.15 -12.98 9.03
N HIS A 239 15.46 -11.86 9.70
CA HIS A 239 14.83 -11.51 10.97
C HIS A 239 13.30 -11.43 10.80
N PRO A 240 12.48 -11.92 11.75
CA PRO A 240 11.02 -11.92 11.60
C PRO A 240 10.44 -10.52 11.36
N LYS A 241 11.08 -9.48 11.90
CA LYS A 241 10.68 -8.06 11.74
C LYS A 241 11.52 -7.30 10.72
N GLU A 242 12.20 -8.01 9.82
CA GLU A 242 12.77 -7.37 8.63
C GLU A 242 11.64 -6.73 7.83
N ILE A 243 11.77 -5.45 7.48
CA ILE A 243 10.79 -4.76 6.64
C ILE A 243 11.05 -5.18 5.20
N ILE A 244 10.05 -5.80 4.60
CA ILE A 244 10.08 -6.22 3.20
C ILE A 244 9.05 -5.43 2.38
N LEU A 245 9.25 -5.42 1.08
CA LEU A 245 8.27 -5.07 0.07
C LEU A 245 7.82 -6.37 -0.60
N GLY A 246 6.58 -6.75 -0.35
CA GLY A 246 5.96 -7.91 -0.98
C GLY A 246 5.35 -7.56 -2.32
N PHE A 247 5.57 -8.42 -3.31
CA PHE A 247 4.92 -8.39 -4.61
C PHE A 247 4.23 -9.70 -4.89
N HIS A 248 3.10 -9.60 -5.56
CA HIS A 248 2.31 -10.73 -5.98
C HIS A 248 1.82 -10.51 -7.41
N GLU A 249 2.19 -11.43 -8.29
CA GLU A 249 1.64 -11.52 -9.64
C GLU A 249 1.26 -12.97 -9.93
N ASN A 250 -0.01 -13.19 -10.28
CA ASN A 250 -0.59 -14.52 -10.53
C ASN A 250 -0.47 -15.49 -9.34
N GLU A 251 0.46 -16.45 -9.37
CA GLU A 251 0.75 -17.37 -8.27
C GLU A 251 2.18 -17.20 -7.75
N ILE A 252 2.87 -16.15 -8.19
CA ILE A 252 4.26 -15.86 -7.85
C ILE A 252 4.28 -14.75 -6.82
N TYR A 253 4.88 -15.07 -5.68
CA TYR A 253 5.12 -14.15 -4.57
C TYR A 253 6.61 -13.90 -4.47
N LYS A 254 7.00 -12.63 -4.35
CA LYS A 254 8.40 -12.24 -4.21
C LYS A 254 8.57 -11.10 -3.23
N ALA A 255 9.54 -11.24 -2.34
CA ALA A 255 9.87 -10.26 -1.33
C ALA A 255 11.24 -9.64 -1.60
N TYR A 256 11.32 -8.33 -1.33
CA TYR A 256 12.55 -7.54 -1.40
C TYR A 256 12.75 -6.90 -0.03
N LYS A 257 13.97 -6.96 0.55
CA LYS A 257 14.21 -6.19 1.77
C LYS A 257 14.21 -4.71 1.43
N GLN A 258 13.53 -3.90 2.25
CA GLN A 258 13.50 -2.46 2.05
C GLN A 258 14.93 -1.88 2.00
N ASN A 259 15.82 -2.36 2.87
CA ASN A 259 17.22 -1.95 2.89
C ASN A 259 18.00 -2.34 1.62
N ASP A 260 17.68 -3.46 0.98
CA ASP A 260 18.33 -3.86 -0.27
C ASP A 260 17.97 -2.89 -1.40
N VAL A 261 16.71 -2.45 -1.49
CA VAL A 261 16.28 -1.44 -2.47
C VAL A 261 16.97 -0.10 -2.20
N GLU A 262 17.07 0.30 -0.94
CA GLU A 262 17.74 1.55 -0.53
C GLU A 262 19.22 1.59 -0.89
N ILE A 263 19.93 0.47 -0.74
CA ILE A 263 21.36 0.35 -1.09
C ILE A 263 21.54 0.45 -2.60
N HIS A 264 20.70 -0.23 -3.37
CA HIS A 264 20.85 -0.31 -4.83
C HIS A 264 20.28 0.90 -5.57
N LYS A 265 19.37 1.66 -4.93
CA LYS A 265 18.59 2.80 -5.48
C LYS A 265 17.64 2.42 -6.60
N ILE A 266 18.06 1.55 -7.51
CA ILE A 266 17.26 0.99 -8.60
C ILE A 266 17.47 -0.52 -8.65
N ILE A 267 16.38 -1.26 -8.75
CA ILE A 267 16.36 -2.68 -9.05
C ILE A 267 15.42 -2.90 -10.23
N ASN A 268 15.98 -3.40 -11.35
CA ASN A 268 15.20 -3.95 -12.45
C ASN A 268 15.04 -5.46 -12.22
N ASP A 269 13.81 -5.94 -12.23
CA ASP A 269 13.51 -7.36 -12.03
C ASP A 269 12.25 -7.77 -12.79
N ASN A 270 11.89 -9.05 -12.66
CA ASN A 270 10.57 -9.55 -13.07
C ASN A 270 9.94 -10.34 -11.91
N VAL A 271 8.63 -10.18 -11.77
CA VAL A 271 7.78 -11.01 -10.89
C VAL A 271 6.69 -11.61 -11.77
N GLY A 272 6.80 -12.90 -12.06
CA GLY A 272 6.00 -13.52 -13.11
C GLY A 272 6.24 -12.85 -14.47
N ASP A 273 5.17 -12.36 -15.09
CA ASP A 273 5.18 -11.64 -16.37
C ASP A 273 5.26 -10.11 -16.21
N LYS A 274 5.22 -9.58 -14.98
CA LYS A 274 5.41 -8.15 -14.73
C LYS A 274 6.87 -7.77 -14.69
N SER A 275 7.24 -6.79 -15.52
CA SER A 275 8.55 -6.15 -15.50
C SER A 275 8.57 -5.07 -14.43
N LEU A 276 9.19 -5.39 -13.30
CA LEU A 276 9.22 -4.56 -12.11
C LEU A 276 10.44 -3.63 -12.12
N LEU A 277 10.19 -2.36 -11.84
CA LEU A 277 11.20 -1.38 -11.42
C LEU A 277 10.93 -0.99 -9.96
N LEU A 278 11.92 -1.19 -9.10
CA LEU A 278 11.94 -0.69 -7.73
C LEU A 278 12.89 0.50 -7.63
N VAL A 279 12.45 1.59 -7.02
CA VAL A 279 13.23 2.83 -6.85
C VAL A 279 13.17 3.33 -5.42
N SER A 280 14.33 3.64 -4.82
CA SER A 280 14.43 4.24 -3.49
C SER A 280 15.35 5.45 -3.48
N LEU A 281 14.78 6.66 -3.35
CA LEU A 281 15.53 7.91 -3.21
C LEU A 281 15.50 8.47 -1.78
N PHE A 282 14.59 7.98 -0.93
CA PHE A 282 14.45 8.39 0.45
C PHE A 282 14.63 7.19 1.39
N PRO A 283 15.23 7.37 2.59
CA PRO A 283 15.32 6.30 3.57
C PRO A 283 13.94 5.76 3.95
N GLN A 284 13.84 4.45 4.17
CA GLN A 284 12.61 3.73 4.54
C GLN A 284 11.47 3.84 3.53
N ASN A 285 11.74 4.34 2.32
CA ASN A 285 10.75 4.48 1.27
C ASN A 285 11.26 3.87 -0.04
N SER A 286 10.36 3.18 -0.74
CA SER A 286 10.57 2.62 -2.06
C SER A 286 9.29 2.67 -2.85
N ARG A 287 9.40 2.94 -4.14
CA ARG A 287 8.30 2.92 -5.09
C ARG A 287 8.51 1.85 -6.14
N ALA A 288 7.41 1.36 -6.67
CA ALA A 288 7.38 0.30 -7.65
C ALA A 288 6.65 0.75 -8.90
N PHE A 289 7.16 0.36 -10.06
CA PHE A 289 6.59 0.69 -11.35
C PHE A 289 6.64 -0.50 -12.30
N ASP A 290 5.67 -0.59 -13.20
CA ASP A 290 5.79 -1.42 -14.40
C ASP A 290 6.71 -0.66 -15.37
N ARG A 291 7.86 -1.26 -15.68
CA ARG A 291 8.86 -0.67 -16.58
C ARG A 291 8.57 -0.95 -18.06
N THR A 292 7.38 -1.46 -18.36
CA THR A 292 6.90 -1.66 -19.73
C THR A 292 6.21 -0.40 -20.24
N LEU A 293 6.73 0.20 -21.31
CA LEU A 293 6.14 1.37 -21.95
C LEU A 293 6.01 1.15 -23.46
N GLY A 294 4.80 1.32 -24.00
CA GLY A 294 4.55 1.11 -25.44
C GLY A 294 4.89 -0.30 -25.93
N GLY A 295 4.81 -1.32 -25.04
CA GLY A 295 5.17 -2.71 -25.34
C GLY A 295 6.67 -3.01 -25.22
N ASN A 296 7.51 -2.04 -24.89
CA ASN A 296 8.94 -2.23 -24.67
C ASN A 296 9.25 -2.25 -23.18
N VAL A 297 10.05 -3.22 -22.76
CA VAL A 297 10.57 -3.30 -21.40
C VAL A 297 11.83 -2.42 -21.30
N LEU A 298 11.76 -1.36 -20.50
CA LEU A 298 12.84 -0.43 -20.24
C LEU A 298 13.72 -0.94 -19.09
N GLU A 299 15.02 -0.64 -19.15
CA GLU A 299 15.98 -0.94 -18.09
C GLU A 299 16.48 0.38 -17.51
N PHE A 300 16.53 0.48 -16.19
CA PHE A 300 16.86 1.73 -15.50
C PHE A 300 18.20 1.67 -14.78
N GLU A 301 18.86 2.82 -14.69
CA GLU A 301 20.10 3.01 -13.93
C GLU A 301 20.03 4.30 -13.11
N PHE A 302 20.66 4.28 -11.92
CA PHE A 302 20.79 5.48 -11.10
C PHE A 302 22.18 6.06 -11.34
N LEU A 303 22.24 7.13 -12.12
CA LEU A 303 23.49 7.74 -12.59
C LEU A 303 23.49 9.24 -12.28
N ASP A 304 24.57 9.74 -11.68
CA ASP A 304 24.74 11.17 -11.35
C ASP A 304 23.55 11.77 -10.56
N ASN A 305 23.00 11.01 -9.62
CA ASN A 305 21.81 11.33 -8.81
C ASN A 305 20.50 11.44 -9.62
N LYS A 306 20.42 10.78 -10.77
CA LYS A 306 19.26 10.77 -11.66
C LYS A 306 18.80 9.35 -11.95
N ILE A 307 17.49 9.18 -12.14
CA ILE A 307 16.91 7.95 -12.66
C ILE A 307 16.93 8.07 -14.17
N MET A 308 17.64 7.17 -14.85
CA MET A 308 17.77 7.17 -16.30
C MET A 308 17.31 5.83 -16.86
N ASP A 309 16.61 5.81 -17.99
CA ASP A 309 16.48 4.56 -18.76
C ASP A 309 17.68 4.38 -19.70
N ILE A 310 18.11 3.13 -19.88
CA ILE A 310 19.33 2.80 -20.61
C ILE A 310 19.13 2.95 -22.12
N GLN A 311 17.94 2.60 -22.62
CA GLN A 311 17.62 2.47 -24.03
C GLN A 311 17.54 3.83 -24.73
N THR A 312 16.79 4.76 -24.15
CA THR A 312 16.48 6.07 -24.74
C THR A 312 17.23 7.22 -24.08
N LYS A 313 17.88 6.96 -22.93
CA LYS A 313 18.59 7.96 -22.12
C LYS A 313 17.67 9.09 -21.67
N SER A 314 16.40 8.79 -21.42
CA SER A 314 15.47 9.74 -20.81
C SER A 314 15.70 9.81 -19.31
N GLU A 315 15.54 11.01 -18.74
CA GLU A 315 15.63 11.25 -17.30
C GLU A 315 14.23 11.18 -16.68
N TRP A 316 14.11 10.53 -15.53
CA TRP A 316 12.84 10.25 -14.89
C TRP A 316 12.77 10.81 -13.46
N THR A 317 11.58 11.26 -13.07
CA THR A 317 11.28 11.68 -11.70
C THR A 317 11.02 10.49 -10.79
N TYR A 318 10.95 10.76 -9.48
CA TYR A 318 10.56 9.74 -8.50
C TYR A 318 9.10 9.28 -8.61
N ASP A 319 8.26 10.03 -9.33
CA ASP A 319 6.87 9.67 -9.66
C ASP A 319 6.76 8.86 -10.97
N GLY A 320 7.90 8.51 -11.57
CA GLY A 320 7.94 7.74 -12.81
C GLY A 320 7.57 8.56 -14.04
N VAL A 321 7.78 9.88 -14.04
CA VAL A 321 7.55 10.75 -15.21
C VAL A 321 8.87 11.08 -15.88
N ALA A 322 8.97 10.85 -17.19
CA ALA A 322 10.12 11.26 -17.98
C ALA A 322 10.10 12.79 -18.18
N ILE A 323 11.17 13.48 -17.77
CA ILE A 323 11.28 14.95 -17.80
C ILE A 323 12.24 15.47 -18.86
N SER A 324 12.99 14.58 -19.51
CA SER A 324 13.79 14.91 -20.69
C SER A 324 14.15 13.65 -21.46
N GLY A 325 14.58 13.78 -22.72
CA GLY A 325 14.97 12.67 -23.58
C GLY A 325 13.85 12.26 -24.53
N GLU A 326 13.99 11.09 -25.17
CA GLU A 326 13.05 10.61 -26.18
C GLU A 326 11.64 10.37 -25.61
N LEU A 327 11.57 9.98 -24.34
CA LEU A 327 10.32 9.62 -23.66
C LEU A 327 9.73 10.78 -22.86
N GLU A 328 10.22 12.02 -23.01
CA GLU A 328 9.71 13.19 -22.28
C GLU A 328 8.17 13.27 -22.28
N GLY A 329 7.58 13.44 -21.11
CA GLY A 329 6.14 13.50 -20.88
C GLY A 329 5.45 12.14 -20.72
N ASN A 330 6.14 11.02 -20.92
CA ASN A 330 5.60 9.69 -20.61
C ASN A 330 5.64 9.41 -19.10
N GLN A 331 4.75 8.54 -18.64
CA GLN A 331 4.65 8.13 -17.24
C GLN A 331 4.60 6.60 -17.12
N LEU A 332 5.36 6.05 -16.19
CA LEU A 332 5.29 4.64 -15.82
C LEU A 332 4.07 4.38 -14.94
N ALA A 333 3.47 3.20 -15.07
CA ALA A 333 2.37 2.78 -14.21
C ALA A 333 2.90 2.42 -12.81
N ARG A 334 2.44 3.13 -11.77
CA ARG A 334 2.83 2.85 -10.38
C ARG A 334 2.17 1.55 -9.92
N MET A 335 2.98 0.65 -9.35
CA MET A 335 2.52 -0.63 -8.82
C MET A 335 2.33 -0.55 -7.30
N SER A 336 1.34 -1.29 -6.79
CA SER A 336 1.18 -1.48 -5.35
C SER A 336 2.24 -2.46 -4.83
N THR A 337 2.71 -2.21 -3.62
CA THR A 337 3.57 -3.13 -2.86
C THR A 337 2.88 -3.46 -1.54
N ALA A 338 3.25 -4.57 -0.91
CA ALA A 338 2.81 -4.92 0.43
C ALA A 338 3.97 -4.73 1.43
N PRO A 339 4.20 -3.51 1.94
CA PRO A 339 5.21 -3.27 2.96
C PRO A 339 4.75 -3.85 4.31
N GLY A 340 5.61 -4.66 4.92
CA GLY A 340 5.32 -5.32 6.19
C GLY A 340 6.50 -6.10 6.73
N PHE A 341 6.32 -6.69 7.91
CA PHE A 341 7.31 -7.57 8.51
C PHE A 341 7.36 -8.93 7.82
N TRP A 342 8.58 -9.43 7.62
CA TRP A 342 8.86 -10.72 7.00
C TRP A 342 8.02 -11.89 7.55
N PHE A 343 7.85 -11.95 8.87
CA PHE A 343 7.11 -13.05 9.49
C PHE A 343 5.64 -13.10 9.04
N GLU A 344 5.01 -11.94 8.80
CA GLU A 344 3.61 -11.87 8.37
C GLU A 344 3.49 -12.23 6.90
N TRP A 345 4.39 -11.70 6.06
CA TRP A 345 4.44 -12.00 4.64
C TRP A 345 4.54 -13.50 4.38
N VAL A 346 5.48 -14.17 5.06
CA VAL A 346 5.68 -15.63 4.93
C VAL A 346 4.52 -16.43 5.49
N ALA A 347 3.87 -15.94 6.55
CA ALA A 347 2.70 -16.62 7.11
C ALA A 347 1.61 -16.81 6.05
N PHE A 348 1.46 -15.85 5.13
CA PHE A 348 0.57 -15.93 3.97
C PHE A 348 1.21 -16.56 2.73
N HIS A 349 2.50 -16.33 2.50
CA HIS A 349 3.20 -16.67 1.25
C HIS A 349 4.46 -17.51 1.51
N PRO A 350 4.32 -18.75 2.03
CA PRO A 350 5.48 -19.57 2.43
C PRO A 350 6.39 -19.97 1.26
N GLN A 351 5.88 -19.93 0.04
CA GLN A 351 6.64 -20.22 -1.18
C GLN A 351 7.32 -18.97 -1.78
N THR A 352 7.28 -17.83 -1.09
CA THR A 352 7.82 -16.57 -1.61
C THR A 352 9.28 -16.72 -2.02
N GLU A 353 9.56 -16.23 -3.22
CA GLU A 353 10.90 -15.91 -3.66
C GLU A 353 11.43 -14.75 -2.82
N VAL A 354 12.74 -14.73 -2.58
CA VAL A 354 13.43 -13.60 -1.95
C VAL A 354 14.41 -13.08 -2.97
N TRP A 355 14.34 -11.79 -3.27
CA TRP A 355 15.31 -11.17 -4.14
C TRP A 355 16.70 -11.28 -3.53
N ILE A 356 17.65 -11.66 -4.36
CA ILE A 356 19.07 -11.69 -4.05
C ILE A 356 19.80 -10.95 -5.17
N GLN A 357 20.81 -10.17 -4.82
CA GLN A 357 21.69 -9.56 -5.80
C GLN A 357 22.36 -10.68 -6.62
N LYS A 358 22.26 -10.58 -7.95
CA LYS A 358 22.87 -11.53 -8.89
C LYS A 358 24.35 -11.23 -9.13
#